data_AF-A0A2E3XAW5-F1
#
_entry.id   AF-A0A2E3XAW5-F1
#
_cell.length_a   1.000
_cell.length_b   1.000
_cell.length_c   1.000
_cell.angle_alpha   90.00
_cell.angle_beta   90.00
_cell.angle_gamma   90.00
#
_symmetry.space_group_name_H-M   'P 1'
#
loop_
_entity.id
_entity.type
_entity.pdbx_description
1 polymer ?
#
loop_
_entity_poly.entity_id
_entity_poly.type
_entity_poly.pdbx_seq_one_letter_code
_entity_poly.pdbx_strand_id
1 'polypeptide(L)'
;MKTYYKLILEATAIIGSVLFSFYIEDLRKKSDNLDLKNALIEDLIDTIEDDLEQLKNIQDILFKSEESILDLLNDIDKYHTQISDIDAIEKILSIEVGFSFFQKDGIFNELISTGSFELIENRELKNNLLEIFNHLKERNIATSKEIDNFNIYFRRELNSNFRIRFTYNSFDGKFYGSRKLINSNFNKSYYLNNSFYGVLSQAQQYVNMYSRLLRDLEDSYKTALSLSVEEKNIYN
;
A
#
# COMPACT_ATOMS: atom_id res chain seq x y z
N MET A 1 -59.03 -6.99 48.34
CA MET A 1 -58.25 -7.97 47.54
C MET A 1 -58.31 -7.72 46.04
N LYS A 2 -59.48 -7.59 45.41
CA LYS A 2 -59.60 -7.31 43.94
C LYS A 2 -58.81 -6.07 43.46
N THR A 3 -58.81 -4.98 44.23
CA THR A 3 -58.12 -3.73 43.86
C THR A 3 -56.59 -3.87 43.84
N TYR A 4 -56.01 -4.55 44.83
CA TYR A 4 -54.56 -4.79 44.90
C TYR A 4 -54.09 -5.73 43.78
N TYR A 5 -54.88 -6.74 43.43
CA TYR A 5 -54.57 -7.65 42.34
C TYR A 5 -54.55 -6.93 40.99
N LYS A 6 -55.53 -6.03 40.76
CA LYS A 6 -55.57 -5.17 39.57
C LYS A 6 -54.34 -4.25 39.49
N LEU A 7 -53.96 -3.62 40.60
CA LEU A 7 -52.77 -2.75 40.67
C LEU A 7 -51.46 -3.51 40.39
N ILE A 8 -51.31 -4.72 40.92
CA ILE A 8 -50.13 -5.56 40.65
C ILE A 8 -50.06 -5.96 39.17
N LEU A 9 -51.21 -6.30 38.58
CA LEU A 9 -51.29 -6.70 37.18
C LEU A 9 -51.00 -5.51 36.25
N GLU A 10 -51.51 -4.32 36.57
CA GLU A 10 -51.20 -3.06 35.87
C GLU A 10 -49.71 -2.69 36.01
N ALA A 11 -49.14 -2.75 37.21
CA ALA A 11 -47.71 -2.50 37.42
C ALA A 11 -46.83 -3.50 36.64
N THR A 12 -47.22 -4.77 36.61
CA THR A 12 -46.49 -5.82 35.85
C THR A 12 -46.59 -5.56 34.36
N ALA A 13 -47.76 -5.17 33.85
CA ALA A 13 -47.93 -4.83 32.44
C ALA A 13 -47.10 -3.61 32.03
N ILE A 14 -47.02 -2.59 32.88
CA ILE A 14 -46.18 -1.40 32.66
C ILE A 14 -44.69 -1.76 32.68
N ILE A 15 -44.24 -2.52 33.67
CA ILE A 15 -42.82 -2.95 33.73
C ILE A 15 -42.49 -3.84 32.53
N GLY A 16 -43.38 -4.77 32.19
CA GLY A 16 -43.23 -5.66 31.05
C GLY A 16 -43.15 -4.92 29.71
N SER A 17 -43.97 -3.88 29.51
CA SER A 17 -43.93 -3.09 28.27
C SER A 17 -42.66 -2.26 28.15
N VAL A 18 -42.16 -1.69 29.25
CA VAL A 18 -40.88 -0.97 29.27
C VAL A 18 -39.72 -1.92 28.95
N LEU A 19 -39.66 -3.09 29.59
CA LEU A 19 -38.61 -4.09 29.32
C LEU A 19 -38.68 -4.61 27.88
N PHE A 20 -39.88 -4.84 27.35
CA PHE A 20 -40.08 -5.25 25.97
C PHE A 20 -39.63 -4.16 24.99
N SER A 21 -39.91 -2.89 25.28
CA SER A 21 -39.44 -1.76 24.46
C SER A 21 -37.91 -1.68 24.42
N PHE A 22 -37.24 -1.88 25.55
CA PHE A 22 -35.76 -1.92 25.58
C PHE A 22 -35.21 -3.12 24.79
N TYR A 23 -35.84 -4.28 24.91
CA TYR A 23 -35.44 -5.46 24.14
C TYR A 23 -35.56 -5.25 22.61
N ILE A 24 -36.66 -4.65 22.15
CA ILE A 24 -36.83 -4.33 20.72
C ILE A 24 -35.81 -3.29 20.25
N GLU A 25 -35.52 -2.28 21.07
CA GLU A 25 -34.50 -1.28 20.75
C GLU A 25 -33.10 -1.90 20.64
N ASP A 26 -32.73 -2.81 21.54
CA ASP A 26 -31.45 -3.52 21.49
C ASP A 26 -31.34 -4.43 20.26
N LEU A 27 -32.43 -5.09 19.86
CA LEU A 27 -32.47 -5.86 18.61
C LEU A 27 -32.25 -4.97 17.38
N ARG A 28 -32.91 -3.79 17.33
CA ARG A 28 -32.73 -2.84 16.22
C ARG A 28 -31.28 -2.35 16.15
N LYS A 29 -30.71 -1.92 17.26
CA LYS A 29 -29.31 -1.48 17.31
C LYS A 29 -28.33 -2.56 16.86
N LYS A 30 -28.58 -3.82 17.24
CA LYS A 30 -27.75 -4.94 16.78
C LYS A 30 -27.84 -5.11 15.26
N SER A 31 -29.04 -4.99 14.69
CA SER A 31 -29.24 -5.01 13.24
C SER A 31 -28.49 -3.86 12.56
N ASP A 32 -28.71 -2.62 13.02
CA ASP A 32 -28.09 -1.42 12.45
C ASP A 32 -26.55 -1.51 12.47
N ASN A 33 -25.98 -2.05 13.55
CA ASN A 33 -24.53 -2.25 13.67
C ASN A 33 -23.99 -3.32 12.71
N LEU A 34 -24.75 -4.40 12.44
CA LEU A 34 -24.38 -5.41 11.46
C LEU A 34 -24.45 -4.86 10.04
N ASP A 35 -25.48 -4.06 9.74
CA ASP A 35 -25.62 -3.40 8.44
C ASP A 35 -24.45 -2.43 8.20
N LEU A 36 -24.09 -1.62 9.21
CA LEU A 36 -22.91 -0.75 9.15
C LEU A 36 -21.62 -1.54 8.95
N LYS A 37 -21.41 -2.64 9.69
CA LYS A 37 -20.25 -3.51 9.50
C LYS A 37 -20.18 -4.04 8.07
N ASN A 38 -21.30 -4.50 7.50
CA ASN A 38 -21.31 -5.05 6.15
C ASN A 38 -21.01 -3.98 5.08
N ALA A 39 -21.54 -2.77 5.24
CA ALA A 39 -21.19 -1.64 4.38
C ALA A 39 -19.69 -1.30 4.44
N LEU A 40 -19.12 -1.24 5.65
CA LEU A 40 -17.68 -0.98 5.81
C LEU A 40 -16.79 -2.12 5.27
N ILE A 41 -17.24 -3.36 5.31
CA ILE A 41 -16.53 -4.49 4.67
C ILE A 41 -16.58 -4.38 3.14
N GLU A 42 -17.68 -3.89 2.58
CA GLU A 42 -17.79 -3.60 1.15
C GLU A 42 -16.84 -2.48 0.73
N ASP A 43 -16.83 -1.36 1.45
CA ASP A 43 -15.90 -0.25 1.18
C ASP A 43 -14.43 -0.68 1.38
N LEU A 44 -14.17 -1.62 2.30
CA LEU A 44 -12.84 -2.18 2.55
C LEU A 44 -12.38 -3.03 1.36
N ILE A 45 -13.27 -3.83 0.76
CA ILE A 45 -12.99 -4.63 -0.43
C ILE A 45 -12.55 -3.71 -1.57
N ASP A 46 -13.34 -2.68 -1.87
CA ASP A 46 -13.03 -1.71 -2.93
C ASP A 46 -11.68 -1.02 -2.68
N THR A 47 -11.42 -0.64 -1.42
CA THR A 47 -10.15 -0.02 -1.02
C THR A 47 -8.95 -0.96 -1.20
N ILE A 48 -9.10 -2.23 -0.85
CA ILE A 48 -8.06 -3.25 -1.02
C ILE A 48 -7.75 -3.49 -2.50
N GLU A 49 -8.76 -3.53 -3.37
CA GLU A 49 -8.57 -3.71 -4.80
C GLU A 49 -7.77 -2.55 -5.42
N ASP A 50 -8.10 -1.31 -5.04
CA ASP A 50 -7.33 -0.12 -5.44
C ASP A 50 -5.87 -0.17 -4.96
N ASP A 51 -5.64 -0.56 -3.70
CA ASP A 51 -4.29 -0.66 -3.12
C ASP A 51 -3.48 -1.77 -3.82
N LEU A 52 -4.11 -2.89 -4.19
CA LEU A 52 -3.48 -3.95 -4.98
C LEU A 52 -3.09 -3.47 -6.39
N GLU A 53 -3.91 -2.64 -7.04
CA GLU A 53 -3.54 -2.03 -8.32
C GLU A 53 -2.33 -1.10 -8.16
N GLN A 54 -2.29 -0.29 -7.11
CA GLN A 54 -1.14 0.57 -6.81
C GLN A 54 0.13 -0.25 -6.56
N LEU A 55 0.06 -1.33 -5.77
CA LEU A 55 1.18 -2.22 -5.50
C LEU A 55 1.77 -2.79 -6.79
N LYS A 56 0.92 -3.29 -7.68
CA LYS A 56 1.34 -3.83 -8.98
C LYS A 56 2.06 -2.78 -9.82
N ASN A 57 1.51 -1.57 -9.91
CA ASN A 57 2.12 -0.47 -10.66
C ASN A 57 3.52 -0.12 -10.13
N ILE A 58 3.71 -0.12 -8.81
CA ILE A 58 5.01 0.18 -8.19
C ILE A 58 5.99 -0.97 -8.41
N GLN A 59 5.55 -2.23 -8.24
CA GLN A 59 6.38 -3.41 -8.50
C GLN A 59 6.90 -3.43 -9.95
N ASP A 60 6.05 -3.10 -10.94
CA ASP A 60 6.45 -3.01 -12.35
C ASP A 60 7.54 -1.95 -12.60
N ILE A 61 7.52 -0.84 -11.85
CA ILE A 61 8.55 0.20 -11.94
C ILE A 61 9.85 -0.25 -11.28
N LEU A 62 9.77 -0.90 -10.11
CA LEU A 62 10.94 -1.44 -9.43
C LEU A 62 11.62 -2.52 -10.26
N PHE A 63 10.85 -3.40 -10.91
CA PHE A 63 11.37 -4.42 -11.83
C PHE A 63 12.16 -3.80 -12.99
N LYS A 64 11.60 -2.78 -13.66
CA LYS A 64 12.31 -2.05 -14.74
C LYS A 64 13.56 -1.33 -14.23
N SER A 65 13.51 -0.82 -13.00
CA SER A 65 14.67 -0.20 -12.36
C SER A 65 15.75 -1.23 -12.08
N GLU A 66 15.39 -2.43 -11.60
CA GLU A 66 16.31 -3.54 -11.39
C GLU A 66 17.00 -3.96 -12.69
N GLU A 67 16.24 -4.16 -13.77
CA GLU A 67 16.79 -4.47 -15.10
C GLU A 67 17.78 -3.40 -15.56
N SER A 68 17.42 -2.13 -15.41
CA SER A 68 18.29 -1.00 -15.78
C SER A 68 19.58 -0.98 -14.95
N ILE A 69 19.50 -1.23 -13.64
CA ILE A 69 20.66 -1.30 -12.75
C ILE A 69 21.57 -2.47 -13.13
N LEU A 70 21.00 -3.65 -13.37
CA LEU A 70 21.75 -4.85 -13.76
C LEU A 70 22.49 -4.64 -15.08
N ASP A 71 21.84 -4.07 -16.08
CA ASP A 71 22.47 -3.78 -17.37
C ASP A 71 23.65 -2.82 -17.24
N LEU A 72 23.51 -1.77 -16.40
CA LEU A 72 24.59 -0.81 -16.15
C LEU A 72 25.76 -1.47 -15.40
N LEU A 73 25.49 -2.26 -14.36
CA LEU A 73 26.53 -2.98 -13.61
C LEU A 73 27.28 -3.96 -14.52
N ASN A 74 26.56 -4.76 -15.31
CA ASN A 74 27.14 -5.71 -16.26
C ASN A 74 28.02 -5.00 -17.30
N ASP A 75 27.57 -3.86 -17.81
CA ASP A 75 28.34 -3.09 -18.77
C ASP A 75 29.59 -2.44 -18.14
N ILE A 76 29.51 -1.95 -16.90
CA ILE A 76 30.67 -1.46 -16.14
C ILE A 76 31.69 -2.58 -15.92
N ASP A 77 31.25 -3.79 -15.54
CA ASP A 77 32.11 -4.97 -15.39
C ASP A 77 32.81 -5.37 -16.70
N LYS A 78 32.25 -4.96 -17.84
CA LYS A 78 32.82 -5.13 -19.18
C LYS A 78 33.48 -3.85 -19.72
N TYR A 79 33.81 -2.90 -18.85
CA TYR A 79 34.51 -1.65 -19.18
C TYR A 79 33.79 -0.78 -20.24
N HIS A 80 32.46 -0.76 -20.18
CA HIS A 80 31.59 -0.01 -21.09
C HIS A 80 31.78 -0.41 -22.56
N THR A 81 31.47 -1.68 -22.85
CA THR A 81 31.57 -2.27 -24.20
C THR A 81 30.27 -2.91 -24.68
N GLN A 82 29.25 -3.02 -23.82
CA GLN A 82 28.00 -3.72 -24.13
C GLN A 82 26.89 -2.76 -24.57
N ILE A 83 26.84 -1.56 -24.00
CA ILE A 83 25.83 -0.54 -24.33
C ILE A 83 26.50 0.77 -24.76
N SER A 84 25.79 1.61 -25.49
CA SER A 84 26.30 2.93 -25.88
C SER A 84 26.21 3.95 -24.74
N ASP A 85 26.98 5.03 -24.83
CA ASP A 85 26.88 6.20 -23.94
C ASP A 85 25.43 6.70 -23.78
N ILE A 86 24.65 6.71 -24.86
CA ILE A 86 23.26 7.17 -24.85
C ILE A 86 22.38 6.17 -24.11
N ASP A 87 22.50 4.88 -24.41
CA ASP A 87 21.73 3.82 -23.75
C ASP A 87 22.03 3.77 -22.25
N ALA A 88 23.29 3.99 -21.86
CA ALA A 88 23.68 4.07 -20.44
C ALA A 88 22.97 5.24 -19.74
N ILE A 89 22.90 6.41 -20.37
CA ILE A 89 22.17 7.56 -19.82
C ILE A 89 20.66 7.30 -19.75
N GLU A 90 20.07 6.68 -20.77
CA GLU A 90 18.64 6.34 -20.75
C GLU A 90 18.31 5.34 -19.65
N LYS A 91 19.14 4.31 -19.46
CA LYS A 91 19.03 3.36 -18.34
C LYS A 91 19.22 4.01 -16.98
N ILE A 92 20.17 4.94 -16.85
CA ILE A 92 20.34 5.75 -15.63
C ILE A 92 19.05 6.53 -15.31
N LEU A 93 18.44 7.14 -16.33
CA LEU A 93 17.22 7.94 -16.18
C LEU A 93 15.98 7.11 -15.87
N SER A 94 15.94 5.83 -16.25
CA SER A 94 14.84 4.90 -15.98
C SER A 94 14.89 4.29 -14.59
N ILE A 95 16.00 4.45 -13.85
CA ILE A 95 16.08 4.01 -12.45
C ILE A 95 15.17 4.89 -11.59
N GLU A 96 14.13 4.28 -11.02
CA GLU A 96 13.19 4.90 -10.10
C GLU A 96 13.07 4.06 -8.84
N VAL A 97 13.98 4.32 -7.90
CA VAL A 97 13.96 3.66 -6.59
C VAL A 97 13.02 4.34 -5.59
N GLY A 98 12.69 5.62 -5.80
CA GLY A 98 11.99 6.46 -4.81
C GLY A 98 10.48 6.52 -4.93
N PHE A 99 9.84 5.61 -5.67
CA PHE A 99 8.38 5.55 -5.67
C PHE A 99 7.87 4.75 -4.49
N SER A 100 6.95 5.33 -3.73
CA SER A 100 6.41 4.75 -2.51
C SER A 100 4.96 4.31 -2.70
N PHE A 101 4.62 3.23 -2.02
CA PHE A 101 3.25 2.75 -1.83
C PHE A 101 2.60 3.49 -0.68
N PHE A 102 1.34 3.91 -0.84
CA PHE A 102 0.60 4.68 0.15
C PHE A 102 -0.70 3.96 0.49
N GLN A 103 -0.67 3.17 1.57
CA GLN A 103 -1.86 2.46 2.05
C GLN A 103 -3.05 3.40 2.29
N LYS A 104 -4.23 3.00 1.84
CA LYS A 104 -5.50 3.64 2.19
C LYS A 104 -6.08 2.98 3.45
N ASP A 105 -5.89 3.60 4.60
CA ASP A 105 -6.31 3.06 5.90
C ASP A 105 -7.62 3.66 6.45
N GLY A 106 -8.27 4.54 5.69
CA GLY A 106 -9.48 5.26 6.11
C GLY A 106 -10.60 4.33 6.57
N ILE A 107 -10.94 3.33 5.75
CA ILE A 107 -12.02 2.37 6.06
C ILE A 107 -11.64 1.47 7.24
N PHE A 108 -10.38 1.06 7.34
CA PHE A 108 -9.90 0.31 8.51
C PHE A 108 -10.03 1.13 9.80
N ASN A 109 -9.65 2.40 9.77
CA ASN A 109 -9.81 3.31 10.91
C ASN A 109 -11.30 3.50 11.27
N GLU A 110 -12.18 3.56 10.26
CA GLU A 110 -13.62 3.65 10.47
C GLU A 110 -14.17 2.39 11.16
N LEU A 111 -13.82 1.19 10.67
CA LEU A 111 -14.15 -0.10 11.28
C LEU A 111 -13.77 -0.15 12.76
N ILE A 112 -12.59 0.35 13.14
CA ILE A 112 -12.15 0.43 14.53
C ILE A 112 -12.99 1.44 15.31
N SER A 113 -13.19 2.64 14.77
CA SER A 113 -13.85 3.76 15.47
C SER A 113 -15.34 3.53 15.73
N THR A 114 -16.03 2.81 14.86
CA THR A 114 -17.45 2.48 14.98
C THR A 114 -17.70 1.22 15.82
N GLY A 115 -16.64 0.47 16.14
CA GLY A 115 -16.74 -0.85 16.78
C GLY A 115 -17.14 -1.98 15.83
N SER A 116 -17.36 -1.70 14.53
CA SER A 116 -17.68 -2.70 13.52
C SER A 116 -16.59 -3.75 13.33
N PHE A 117 -15.33 -3.41 13.61
CA PHE A 117 -14.21 -4.35 13.59
C PHE A 117 -14.43 -5.54 14.54
N GLU A 118 -15.03 -5.31 15.71
CA GLU A 118 -15.29 -6.38 16.69
C GLU A 118 -16.39 -7.35 16.22
N LEU A 119 -17.25 -6.88 15.30
CA LEU A 119 -18.34 -7.66 14.72
C LEU A 119 -17.89 -8.54 13.54
N ILE A 120 -16.62 -8.43 13.11
CA ILE A 120 -16.04 -9.36 12.14
C ILE A 120 -15.90 -10.73 12.81
N GLU A 121 -16.56 -11.74 12.25
CA GLU A 121 -16.54 -13.12 12.77
C GLU A 121 -15.22 -13.81 12.43
N ASN A 122 -14.72 -13.62 11.22
CA ASN A 122 -13.48 -14.22 10.76
C ASN A 122 -12.27 -13.66 11.52
N ARG A 123 -11.72 -14.47 12.44
CA ARG A 123 -10.56 -14.10 13.24
C ARG A 123 -9.29 -13.93 12.41
N GLU A 124 -9.14 -14.70 11.34
CA GLU A 124 -8.00 -14.59 10.43
C GLU A 124 -8.04 -13.26 9.69
N LEU A 125 -9.21 -12.83 9.23
CA LEU A 125 -9.41 -11.51 8.64
C LEU A 125 -9.00 -10.41 9.60
N LYS A 126 -9.50 -10.45 10.85
CA LYS A 126 -9.13 -9.46 11.87
C LYS A 126 -7.62 -9.37 12.08
N ASN A 127 -6.97 -10.51 12.26
CA ASN A 127 -5.52 -10.54 12.48
C ASN A 127 -4.75 -10.00 11.27
N ASN A 128 -5.18 -10.35 10.05
CA ASN A 128 -4.52 -9.90 8.83
C ASN A 128 -4.71 -8.39 8.60
N LEU A 129 -5.89 -7.84 8.86
CA LEU A 129 -6.13 -6.39 8.80
C LEU A 129 -5.25 -5.64 9.81
N LEU A 130 -5.11 -6.16 11.03
CA LEU A 130 -4.20 -5.58 12.02
C LEU A 130 -2.73 -5.64 11.58
N GLU A 131 -2.31 -6.71 10.92
CA GLU A 131 -0.96 -6.85 10.37
C GLU A 131 -0.69 -5.82 9.26
N ILE A 132 -1.61 -5.70 8.29
CA ILE A 132 -1.50 -4.77 7.17
C ILE A 132 -1.43 -3.33 7.66
N PHE A 133 -2.44 -2.90 8.42
CA PHE A 133 -2.65 -1.50 8.74
C PHE A 133 -1.86 -1.00 9.94
N ASN A 134 -1.20 -1.89 10.70
CA ASN A 134 -0.23 -1.50 11.73
C ASN A 134 1.19 -1.88 11.33
N HIS A 135 1.55 -3.16 11.41
CA HIS A 135 2.95 -3.59 11.33
C HIS A 135 3.56 -3.38 9.94
N LEU A 136 2.89 -3.84 8.89
CA LEU A 136 3.38 -3.68 7.52
C LEU A 136 3.34 -2.22 7.06
N LYS A 137 2.33 -1.46 7.49
CA LYS A 137 2.24 -0.01 7.26
C LYS A 137 3.43 0.74 7.86
N GLU A 138 3.73 0.54 9.14
CA GLU A 138 4.87 1.19 9.81
C GLU A 138 6.20 0.80 9.15
N ARG A 139 6.35 -0.48 8.77
CA ARG A 139 7.54 -0.97 8.05
C ARG A 139 7.67 -0.32 6.67
N ASN A 140 6.56 -0.15 5.94
CA ASN A 140 6.53 0.58 4.66
C ASN A 140 6.96 2.02 4.83
N ILE A 141 6.39 2.75 5.79
CA ILE A 141 6.74 4.16 6.06
C ILE A 141 8.23 4.32 6.38
N ALA A 142 8.77 3.47 7.25
CA ALA A 142 10.18 3.52 7.63
C ALA A 142 11.10 3.23 6.42
N THR A 143 10.77 2.19 5.65
CA THR A 143 11.53 1.79 4.45
C THR A 143 11.48 2.87 3.38
N SER A 144 10.29 3.40 3.07
CA SER A 144 10.10 4.49 2.11
C SER A 144 10.92 5.72 2.47
N LYS A 145 10.97 6.09 3.76
CA LYS A 145 11.78 7.22 4.21
C LYS A 145 13.28 7.02 3.99
N GLU A 146 13.78 5.82 4.22
CA GLU A 146 15.18 5.47 3.96
C GLU A 146 15.49 5.59 2.46
N ILE A 147 14.61 5.03 1.62
CA ILE A 147 14.71 5.05 0.17
C ILE A 147 14.61 6.48 -0.38
N ASP A 148 13.74 7.32 0.15
CA ASP A 148 13.60 8.73 -0.25
C ASP A 148 14.90 9.50 -0.02
N ASN A 149 15.53 9.31 1.14
CA ASN A 149 16.83 9.92 1.45
C ASN A 149 17.91 9.44 0.47
N PHE A 150 17.92 8.14 0.17
CA PHE A 150 18.83 7.59 -0.83
C PHE A 150 18.55 8.17 -2.24
N ASN A 151 17.29 8.28 -2.65
CA ASN A 151 16.91 8.80 -3.96
C ASN A 151 17.36 10.26 -4.17
N ILE A 152 17.30 11.09 -3.12
CA ILE A 152 17.85 12.45 -3.15
C ILE A 152 19.37 12.41 -3.41
N TYR A 153 20.10 11.57 -2.68
CA TYR A 153 21.52 11.38 -2.87
C TYR A 153 21.84 10.86 -4.29
N PHE A 154 21.18 9.78 -4.71
CA PHE A 154 21.31 9.15 -6.01
C PHE A 154 21.14 10.17 -7.14
N ARG A 155 20.04 10.93 -7.14
CA ARG A 155 19.79 11.97 -8.14
C ARG A 155 20.84 13.08 -8.13
N ARG A 156 21.34 13.47 -6.96
CA ARG A 156 22.41 14.47 -6.85
C ARG A 156 23.72 13.95 -7.45
N GLU A 157 24.09 12.71 -7.14
CA GLU A 157 25.28 12.05 -7.70
C GLU A 157 25.22 12.00 -9.23
N LEU A 158 24.06 11.58 -9.79
CA LEU A 158 23.86 11.53 -11.22
C LEU A 158 24.00 12.90 -11.88
N ASN A 159 23.26 13.90 -11.39
CA ASN A 159 23.23 15.24 -12.00
C ASN A 159 24.54 16.01 -11.83
N SER A 160 25.38 15.65 -10.84
CA SER A 160 26.68 16.29 -10.63
C SER A 160 27.77 15.73 -11.54
N ASN A 161 27.60 14.50 -12.04
CA ASN A 161 28.64 13.80 -12.79
C ASN A 161 28.28 13.53 -14.25
N PHE A 162 27.00 13.48 -14.59
CA PHE A 162 26.49 13.41 -15.96
C PHE A 162 25.75 14.70 -16.30
N ARG A 163 26.04 15.29 -17.47
CA ARG A 163 25.28 16.45 -17.95
C ARG A 163 24.09 15.95 -18.75
N ILE A 164 22.93 15.85 -18.11
CA ILE A 164 21.72 15.28 -18.72
C ILE A 164 20.64 16.36 -18.79
N ARG A 165 19.98 16.48 -19.95
CA ARG A 165 18.74 17.27 -20.11
C ARG A 165 17.64 16.36 -20.61
N PHE A 166 16.52 16.36 -19.90
CA PHE A 166 15.33 15.59 -20.27
C PHE A 166 14.07 16.44 -20.12
N THR A 167 13.00 16.05 -20.82
CA THR A 167 11.63 16.52 -20.52
C THR A 167 10.93 15.50 -19.64
N TYR A 168 9.92 15.93 -18.87
CA TYR A 168 9.05 15.07 -18.11
C TYR A 168 7.61 15.24 -18.60
N ASN A 169 6.94 14.14 -18.92
CA ASN A 169 5.54 14.13 -19.33
C ASN A 169 4.69 13.42 -18.27
N SER A 170 3.84 14.18 -17.59
CA SER A 170 2.89 13.66 -16.59
C SER A 170 1.56 13.19 -17.19
N PHE A 171 1.35 13.36 -18.50
CA PHE A 171 0.08 13.10 -19.19
C PHE A 171 0.16 11.94 -20.18
N ASP A 172 1.17 11.07 -20.04
CA ASP A 172 1.40 9.93 -20.95
C ASP A 172 0.68 8.64 -20.50
N GLY A 173 -0.15 8.71 -19.47
CA GLY A 173 -0.89 7.57 -18.92
C GLY A 173 -0.04 6.63 -18.06
N LYS A 174 1.23 6.94 -17.80
CA LYS A 174 2.04 6.19 -16.83
C LYS A 174 1.77 6.71 -15.42
N PHE A 175 1.77 5.80 -14.46
CA PHE A 175 1.44 6.08 -13.05
C PHE A 175 2.25 7.25 -12.45
N TYR A 176 3.53 7.39 -12.84
CA TYR A 176 4.38 8.54 -12.48
C TYR A 176 5.02 9.22 -13.70
N GLY A 177 4.30 9.28 -14.84
CA GLY A 177 4.82 9.92 -16.05
C GLY A 177 6.07 9.26 -16.64
N SER A 178 6.72 9.94 -17.60
CA SER A 178 8.03 9.51 -18.10
C SER A 178 8.98 10.65 -18.44
N ARG A 179 10.27 10.33 -18.34
CA ARG A 179 11.36 11.17 -18.82
C ARG A 179 11.68 10.82 -20.28
N LYS A 180 11.92 11.86 -21.08
CA LYS A 180 12.46 11.72 -22.44
C LYS A 180 13.76 12.50 -22.53
N LEU A 181 14.84 11.82 -22.91
CA LEU A 181 16.15 12.43 -23.10
C LEU A 181 16.09 13.47 -24.23
N ILE A 182 16.65 14.66 -23.99
CA ILE A 182 16.83 15.71 -25.01
C ILE A 182 18.28 15.74 -25.46
N ASN A 183 19.21 15.82 -24.51
CA ASN A 183 20.64 15.74 -24.77
C ASN A 183 21.37 15.22 -23.52
N SER A 184 22.58 14.70 -23.75
CA SER A 184 23.47 14.26 -22.70
C SER A 184 24.93 14.50 -23.06
N ASN A 185 25.78 14.57 -22.04
CA ASN A 185 27.22 14.36 -22.15
C ASN A 185 27.59 13.27 -21.14
N PHE A 186 28.08 12.16 -21.68
CA PHE A 186 28.44 10.97 -20.91
C PHE A 186 29.84 11.11 -20.31
N ASN A 187 29.95 10.88 -19.01
CA ASN A 187 31.20 10.93 -18.29
C ASN A 187 31.72 9.51 -18.05
N LYS A 188 32.46 8.97 -19.03
CA LYS A 188 33.01 7.60 -18.96
C LYS A 188 33.93 7.38 -17.75
N SER A 189 34.69 8.40 -17.35
CA SER A 189 35.58 8.29 -16.19
C SER A 189 34.82 8.12 -14.88
N TYR A 190 33.68 8.80 -14.72
CA TYR A 190 32.82 8.62 -13.55
C TYR A 190 32.07 7.29 -13.63
N TYR A 191 31.51 6.97 -14.80
CA TYR A 191 30.76 5.74 -15.03
C TYR A 191 31.53 4.47 -14.65
N LEU A 192 32.84 4.42 -14.95
CA LEU A 192 33.69 3.26 -14.63
C LEU A 192 34.30 3.28 -13.23
N ASN A 193 33.99 4.29 -12.39
CA ASN A 193 34.60 4.39 -11.09
C ASN A 193 33.85 3.60 -10.01
N ASN A 194 34.55 3.29 -8.91
CA ASN A 194 33.97 2.54 -7.78
C ASN A 194 32.86 3.31 -7.06
N SER A 195 32.85 4.65 -7.14
CA SER A 195 31.82 5.47 -6.51
C SER A 195 30.47 5.24 -7.17
N PHE A 196 30.40 5.32 -8.50
CA PHE A 196 29.18 5.11 -9.26
C PHE A 196 28.72 3.65 -9.19
N TYR A 197 29.66 2.70 -9.30
CA TYR A 197 29.37 1.28 -9.08
C TYR A 197 28.74 1.03 -7.70
N GLY A 198 29.28 1.65 -6.64
CA GLY A 198 28.74 1.55 -5.29
C GLY A 198 27.35 2.17 -5.17
N VAL A 199 27.09 3.30 -5.84
CA VAL A 199 25.78 3.94 -5.91
C VAL A 199 24.74 3.03 -6.58
N LEU A 200 25.09 2.39 -7.71
CA LEU A 200 24.22 1.42 -8.39
C LEU A 200 23.98 0.17 -7.55
N SER A 201 25.02 -0.34 -6.88
CA SER A 201 24.90 -1.49 -5.97
C SER A 201 23.95 -1.18 -4.80
N GLN A 202 24.03 0.03 -4.24
CA GLN A 202 23.12 0.48 -3.19
C GLN A 202 21.68 0.64 -3.71
N ALA A 203 21.52 1.15 -4.94
CA ALA A 203 20.20 1.23 -5.58
C ALA A 203 19.60 -0.17 -5.75
N GLN A 204 20.39 -1.15 -6.20
CA GLN A 204 19.96 -2.55 -6.33
C GLN A 204 19.50 -3.13 -5.00
N GLN A 205 20.25 -2.88 -3.92
CA GLN A 205 19.87 -3.33 -2.57
C GLN A 205 18.49 -2.79 -2.17
N TYR A 206 18.24 -1.49 -2.39
CA TYR A 206 16.97 -0.87 -2.04
C TYR A 206 15.81 -1.37 -2.90
N VAL A 207 16.02 -1.54 -4.21
CA VAL A 207 15.02 -2.16 -5.10
C VAL A 207 14.65 -3.55 -4.60
N ASN A 208 15.63 -4.40 -4.31
CA ASN A 208 15.39 -5.77 -3.87
C ASN A 208 14.68 -5.83 -2.51
N MET A 209 15.12 -5.00 -1.57
CA MET A 209 14.52 -4.91 -0.24
C MET A 209 13.07 -4.43 -0.31
N TYR A 210 12.80 -3.39 -1.12
CA TYR A 210 11.46 -2.84 -1.22
C TYR A 210 10.53 -3.76 -2.00
N SER A 211 10.97 -4.34 -3.11
CA SER A 211 10.21 -5.35 -3.86
C SER A 211 9.78 -6.52 -2.98
N ARG A 212 10.63 -6.96 -2.04
CA ARG A 212 10.27 -7.98 -1.07
C ARG A 212 9.16 -7.52 -0.12
N LEU A 213 9.28 -6.31 0.44
CA LEU A 213 8.24 -5.74 1.31
C LEU A 213 6.90 -5.56 0.58
N LEU A 214 6.93 -5.08 -0.66
CA LEU A 214 5.71 -4.93 -1.47
C LEU A 214 5.05 -6.27 -1.78
N ARG A 215 5.83 -7.34 -1.93
CA ARG A 215 5.28 -8.70 -2.08
C ARG A 215 4.64 -9.21 -0.79
N ASP A 216 5.29 -9.00 0.36
CA ASP A 216 4.70 -9.33 1.67
C ASP A 216 3.35 -8.61 1.85
N LEU A 217 3.29 -7.31 1.49
CA LEU A 217 2.06 -6.51 1.50
C LEU A 217 1.01 -7.08 0.53
N GLU A 218 1.37 -7.33 -0.72
CA GLU A 218 0.47 -7.85 -1.76
C GLU A 218 -0.18 -9.18 -1.33
N ASP A 219 0.60 -10.10 -0.77
CA ASP A 219 0.09 -11.39 -0.29
C ASP A 219 -0.91 -11.18 0.87
N SER A 220 -0.57 -10.32 1.83
CA SER A 220 -1.49 -9.97 2.93
C SER A 220 -2.78 -9.31 2.42
N TYR A 221 -2.70 -8.36 1.48
CA TYR A 221 -3.88 -7.72 0.89
C TYR A 221 -4.76 -8.71 0.13
N LYS A 222 -4.19 -9.64 -0.65
CA LYS A 222 -4.95 -10.71 -1.33
C LYS A 222 -5.68 -11.61 -0.34
N THR A 223 -5.02 -11.98 0.75
CA THR A 223 -5.67 -12.75 1.83
C THR A 223 -6.80 -11.95 2.47
N ALA A 224 -6.60 -10.67 2.77
CA ALA A 224 -7.63 -9.80 3.34
C ALA A 224 -8.82 -9.65 2.40
N LEU A 225 -8.60 -9.51 1.09
CA LEU A 225 -9.64 -9.45 0.08
C LEU A 225 -10.50 -10.71 0.08
N SER A 226 -9.87 -11.88 -0.02
CA SER A 226 -10.56 -13.18 -0.03
C SER A 226 -11.43 -13.36 1.22
N LEU A 227 -10.85 -13.09 2.39
CA LEU A 227 -11.56 -13.26 3.66
C LEU A 227 -12.66 -12.20 3.87
N SER A 228 -12.49 -10.99 3.33
CA SER A 228 -13.53 -9.94 3.38
C SER A 228 -14.73 -10.30 2.52
N VAL A 229 -14.51 -10.88 1.34
CA VAL A 229 -15.58 -11.40 0.48
C VAL A 229 -16.33 -12.55 1.17
N GLU A 230 -15.62 -13.47 1.82
CA GLU A 230 -16.24 -14.52 2.62
C GLU A 230 -17.06 -13.96 3.78
N GLU A 231 -16.51 -13.01 4.54
CA GLU A 231 -17.16 -12.36 5.68
C GLU A 231 -18.44 -11.63 5.28
N LYS A 232 -18.49 -11.01 4.08
CA LYS A 232 -19.69 -10.39 3.52
C LYS A 232 -20.79 -11.42 3.22
N ASN A 233 -20.41 -12.61 2.75
CA ASN A 233 -21.36 -13.66 2.35
C ASN A 233 -21.97 -14.44 3.52
N ILE A 234 -21.50 -14.26 4.77
CA ILE A 234 -22.07 -14.94 5.95
C ILE A 234 -23.50 -14.47 6.24
N TYR A 235 -23.87 -13.27 5.80
CA TYR A 235 -25.13 -12.61 6.16
C TYR A 235 -26.07 -12.32 4.97
N ASN A 236 -25.72 -12.77 3.76
CA ASN A 236 -26.56 -12.73 2.55
C ASN A 236 -27.11 -14.12 2.23
#